data_AF-A0A2K3CU51-F1
#
_entry.id   AF-A0A2K3CU51-F1
#
_cell.length_a   1.000
_cell.length_b   1.000
_cell.length_c   1.000
_cell.angle_alpha   90.00
_cell.angle_beta   90.00
_cell.angle_gamma   90.00
#
_symmetry.space_group_name_H-M   'P 1'
#
loop_
_entity.id
_entity.type
_entity.pdbx_description
1 polymer ?
#
loop_
_entity_poly.entity_id
_entity_poly.type
_entity_poly.pdbx_seq_one_letter_code
_entity_poly.pdbx_strand_id
1 'polypeptide(L)'
;MASPVLTSCRLLQLPIELQLRVLEELQGKELCLIELVHPELRRLVSDSPYLYMDVHTKEFGRTIAGAKGLTAKAQYTQAYVQARVDNLERQRCVCNALKLRLEQLDELLGQADDVRELLGVPEMMMNEPSLVLSFVGDMEQDVMQERWDTSEDLLAAEEKMAALQVELEWLMARVPSSWCGAAAAAAPAPVTAVSSGCIIA
;
A
#
# COMPACT_ATOMS: atom_id res chain seq x y z
N MET A 1 -0.63 10.63 -16.46
CA MET A 1 -0.84 10.58 -17.93
C MET A 1 -2.32 10.32 -18.17
N ALA A 2 -3.04 11.26 -18.79
CA ALA A 2 -4.47 11.10 -19.09
C ALA A 2 -4.64 10.09 -20.23
N SER A 3 -5.57 9.14 -20.08
CA SER A 3 -5.87 8.14 -21.11
C SER A 3 -6.32 8.83 -22.41
N PRO A 4 -5.76 8.49 -23.59
CA PRO A 4 -5.98 9.20 -24.86
C PRO A 4 -7.41 9.12 -25.42
N VAL A 5 -8.31 8.40 -24.75
CA VAL A 5 -9.69 8.17 -25.18
C VAL A 5 -10.59 9.41 -24.98
N LEU A 6 -10.23 10.32 -24.05
CA LEU A 6 -11.16 11.36 -23.57
C LEU A 6 -10.93 12.78 -24.09
N THR A 7 -9.90 12.99 -24.91
CA THR A 7 -9.59 14.31 -25.51
C THR A 7 -10.43 14.65 -26.73
N SER A 8 -11.25 13.73 -27.24
CA SER A 8 -12.08 13.99 -28.43
C SER A 8 -13.56 14.03 -28.06
N CYS A 9 -14.20 15.19 -28.22
CA CYS A 9 -15.65 15.44 -28.11
C CYS A 9 -16.54 14.59 -29.04
N ARG A 10 -15.97 13.58 -29.71
CA ARG A 10 -16.66 12.62 -30.58
C ARG A 10 -17.55 11.66 -29.80
N LEU A 11 -17.23 11.38 -28.53
CA LEU A 11 -18.07 10.54 -27.68
C LEU A 11 -19.47 11.14 -27.52
N LEU A 12 -19.56 12.45 -27.32
CA LEU A 12 -20.83 13.19 -27.17
C LEU A 12 -21.67 13.22 -28.45
N GLN A 13 -21.07 12.93 -29.61
CA GLN A 13 -21.77 12.88 -30.90
C GLN A 13 -22.44 11.51 -31.15
N LEU A 14 -22.12 10.50 -30.34
CA LEU A 14 -22.73 9.18 -30.45
C LEU A 14 -24.15 9.17 -29.86
N PRO A 15 -25.03 8.27 -30.33
CA PRO A 15 -26.27 7.93 -29.63
C PRO A 15 -26.00 7.53 -28.17
N ILE A 16 -26.95 7.83 -27.29
CA ILE A 16 -26.79 7.67 -25.83
C ILE A 16 -26.47 6.21 -25.46
N GLU A 17 -27.00 5.24 -26.21
CA GLU A 17 -26.76 3.81 -26.00
C GLU A 17 -25.30 3.43 -26.29
N LEU A 18 -24.70 4.06 -27.31
CA LEU A 18 -23.28 3.83 -27.62
C LEU A 18 -22.37 4.58 -26.64
N GLN A 19 -22.79 5.74 -26.14
CA GLN A 19 -22.06 6.42 -25.06
C GLN A 19 -22.01 5.54 -23.81
N LEU A 20 -23.15 4.97 -23.40
CA LEU A 20 -23.24 4.09 -22.24
C LEU A 20 -22.40 2.82 -22.38
N ARG A 21 -22.41 2.16 -23.55
CA ARG A 21 -21.55 1.01 -23.81
C ARG A 21 -20.06 1.33 -23.68
N VAL A 22 -19.63 2.52 -24.11
CA VAL A 22 -18.23 2.92 -23.92
C VAL A 22 -17.93 3.15 -22.43
N LEU A 23 -18.87 3.72 -21.67
CA LEU A 23 -18.72 3.93 -20.23
C LEU A 23 -18.72 2.61 -19.43
N GLU A 24 -19.41 1.58 -19.90
CA GLU A 24 -19.43 0.23 -19.29
C GLU A 24 -18.07 -0.49 -19.34
N GLU A 25 -17.24 -0.16 -20.33
CA GLU A 25 -15.89 -0.74 -20.46
C GLU A 25 -14.85 -0.08 -19.56
N LEU A 26 -15.20 1.02 -18.88
CA LEU A 26 -14.28 1.80 -18.07
C LEU A 26 -14.15 1.25 -16.65
N GLN A 27 -12.97 1.45 -16.07
CA GLN A 27 -12.73 1.21 -14.64
C GLN A 27 -13.30 2.36 -13.80
N GLY A 28 -13.54 2.12 -12.51
CA GLY A 28 -14.19 3.13 -11.68
C GLY A 28 -13.38 4.40 -11.49
N LYS A 29 -12.05 4.31 -11.53
CA LYS A 29 -11.15 5.49 -11.55
C LYS A 29 -11.36 6.34 -12.80
N GLU A 30 -11.56 5.72 -13.96
CA GLU A 30 -11.75 6.40 -15.23
C GLU A 30 -13.12 7.07 -15.30
N LEU A 31 -14.16 6.40 -14.79
CA LEU A 31 -15.49 6.99 -14.64
C LEU A 31 -15.47 8.24 -13.75
N CYS A 32 -14.80 8.19 -12.60
CA CYS A 32 -14.63 9.37 -11.73
C CYS A 32 -13.90 10.52 -12.45
N LEU A 33 -12.89 10.22 -13.27
CA LEU A 33 -12.18 11.24 -14.07
C LEU A 33 -13.09 11.85 -15.14
N ILE A 34 -13.93 11.05 -15.79
CA ILE A 34 -14.89 11.54 -16.79
C ILE A 34 -15.89 12.49 -16.15
N GLU A 35 -16.45 12.13 -15.00
CA GLU A 35 -17.36 13.00 -14.27
C GLU A 35 -16.70 14.32 -13.88
N LEU A 36 -15.40 14.33 -13.57
CA LEU A 36 -14.66 15.55 -13.25
C LEU A 36 -14.48 16.45 -14.48
N VAL A 37 -14.18 15.87 -15.64
CA VAL A 37 -13.77 16.61 -16.85
C VAL A 37 -14.95 17.04 -17.71
N HIS A 38 -16.01 16.23 -17.82
CA HIS A 38 -17.10 16.45 -18.78
C HIS A 38 -18.48 16.56 -18.08
N PRO A 39 -19.13 17.74 -18.07
CA PRO A 39 -20.39 17.94 -17.35
C PRO A 39 -21.57 17.16 -17.95
N GLU A 40 -21.59 16.93 -19.25
CA GLU A 40 -22.63 16.12 -19.92
C GLU A 40 -22.50 14.64 -19.57
N LEU A 41 -21.28 14.10 -19.62
CA LEU A 41 -21.01 12.72 -19.22
C LEU A 41 -21.24 12.52 -17.71
N ARG A 42 -20.98 13.55 -16.88
CA ARG A 42 -21.34 13.52 -15.46
C ARG A 42 -22.84 13.28 -15.25
N ARG A 43 -23.70 13.96 -16.04
CA ARG A 43 -25.16 13.74 -15.97
C ARG A 43 -25.51 12.32 -16.39
N LEU A 44 -24.97 11.87 -17.52
CA LEU A 44 -25.21 10.51 -18.01
C LEU A 44 -24.81 9.43 -17.00
N VAL A 45 -23.65 9.57 -16.35
CA VAL A 45 -23.18 8.66 -15.30
C VAL A 45 -24.06 8.72 -14.05
N SER A 46 -24.49 9.92 -13.66
CA SER A 46 -25.38 10.12 -12.49
C SER A 46 -26.76 9.50 -12.69
N ASP A 47 -27.28 9.57 -13.92
CA ASP A 47 -28.58 9.00 -14.30
C ASP A 47 -28.52 7.47 -14.48
N SER A 48 -27.30 6.90 -14.53
CA SER A 48 -27.04 5.49 -14.84
C SER A 48 -26.34 4.77 -13.67
N PRO A 49 -27.03 4.52 -12.54
CA PRO A 49 -26.43 3.94 -11.34
C PRO A 49 -25.85 2.53 -11.57
N TYR A 50 -26.34 1.83 -12.59
CA TYR A 50 -25.87 0.49 -12.94
C TYR A 50 -24.38 0.47 -13.36
N LEU A 51 -23.83 1.58 -13.88
CA LEU A 51 -22.41 1.68 -14.24
C LEU A 51 -21.52 1.43 -13.02
N TYR A 52 -21.82 2.05 -11.88
CA TYR A 52 -21.08 1.81 -10.64
C TYR A 52 -21.35 0.43 -10.03
N MET A 53 -22.53 -0.17 -10.29
CA MET A 53 -22.81 -1.55 -9.85
C MET A 53 -21.99 -2.57 -10.65
N ASP A 54 -21.90 -2.38 -11.96
CA ASP A 54 -21.13 -3.23 -12.85
C ASP A 54 -19.63 -3.14 -12.52
N VAL A 55 -19.11 -1.92 -12.40
CA VAL A 55 -17.72 -1.68 -12.01
C VAL A 55 -17.41 -2.27 -10.64
N HIS A 56 -18.28 -2.09 -9.64
CA HIS A 56 -18.09 -2.69 -8.32
C HIS A 56 -18.04 -4.22 -8.41
N THR A 57 -18.87 -4.82 -9.25
CA THR A 57 -18.89 -6.27 -9.46
C THR A 57 -17.61 -6.74 -10.18
N LYS A 58 -17.15 -6.01 -11.20
CA LYS A 58 -15.92 -6.29 -11.94
C LYS A 58 -14.67 -6.16 -11.06
N GLU A 59 -14.58 -5.12 -10.24
CA GLU A 59 -13.39 -4.84 -9.43
C GLU A 59 -13.36 -5.62 -8.10
N PHE A 60 -14.50 -5.80 -7.43
CA PHE A 60 -14.55 -6.43 -6.10
C PHE A 60 -15.20 -7.81 -6.08
N GLY A 61 -15.70 -8.30 -7.23
CA GLY A 61 -16.35 -9.61 -7.33
C GLY A 61 -17.66 -9.73 -6.53
N ARG A 62 -18.24 -8.60 -6.13
CA ARG A 62 -19.42 -8.54 -5.26
C ARG A 62 -20.47 -7.65 -5.88
N THR A 63 -21.71 -8.10 -5.87
CA THR A 63 -22.85 -7.25 -6.25
C THR A 63 -23.17 -6.29 -5.11
N ILE A 64 -23.43 -5.03 -5.46
CA ILE A 64 -23.99 -4.04 -4.54
C ILE A 64 -25.37 -4.52 -4.09
N ALA A 65 -25.49 -4.97 -2.84
CA ALA A 65 -26.78 -5.20 -2.22
C ALA A 65 -27.47 -3.84 -2.08
N GLY A 66 -28.77 -3.75 -2.42
CA GLY A 66 -29.55 -2.51 -2.31
C GLY A 66 -29.72 -2.04 -0.86
N ALA A 67 -28.61 -1.65 -0.21
CA ALA A 67 -28.58 -1.10 1.13
C ALA A 67 -29.39 0.20 1.12
N LYS A 68 -30.43 0.22 1.96
CA LYS A 68 -31.38 1.33 2.04
C LYS A 68 -30.64 2.61 2.43
N GLY A 69 -30.45 3.51 1.46
CA GLY A 69 -30.01 4.89 1.70
C GLY A 69 -28.70 5.32 1.03
N LEU A 70 -27.92 4.42 0.42
CA LEU A 70 -26.66 4.77 -0.27
C LEU A 70 -26.77 4.52 -1.78
N THR A 71 -26.35 5.50 -2.57
CA THR A 71 -26.27 5.36 -4.04
C THR A 71 -25.23 4.32 -4.44
N ALA A 72 -25.37 3.67 -5.60
CA ALA A 72 -24.39 2.70 -6.11
C ALA A 72 -22.97 3.31 -6.16
N LYS A 73 -22.87 4.59 -6.54
CA LYS A 73 -21.63 5.36 -6.51
C LYS A 73 -21.04 5.46 -5.10
N ALA A 74 -21.84 5.82 -4.10
CA ALA A 74 -21.37 5.94 -2.72
C ALA A 74 -20.86 4.59 -2.18
N GLN A 75 -21.58 3.50 -2.48
CA GLN A 75 -21.16 2.16 -2.09
C GLN A 75 -19.87 1.73 -2.79
N TYR A 76 -19.73 2.02 -4.09
CA TYR A 76 -18.47 1.81 -4.81
C TYR A 76 -17.32 2.62 -4.20
N THR A 77 -17.52 3.92 -3.95
CA THR A 77 -16.49 4.77 -3.33
C THR A 77 -16.08 4.26 -1.96
N GLN A 78 -17.03 3.80 -1.13
CA GLN A 78 -16.72 3.21 0.17
C GLN A 78 -15.91 1.93 0.03
N ALA A 79 -16.29 1.01 -0.85
CA ALA A 79 -15.54 -0.23 -1.11
C ALA A 79 -14.13 0.05 -1.62
N TYR A 80 -13.98 1.02 -2.53
CA TYR A 80 -12.69 1.42 -3.07
C TYR A 80 -11.77 2.02 -2.00
N VAL A 81 -12.28 2.92 -1.16
CA VAL A 81 -11.49 3.50 -0.05
C VAL A 81 -11.10 2.41 0.95
N GLN A 82 -12.03 1.53 1.33
CA GLN A 82 -11.73 0.43 2.25
C GLN A 82 -10.63 -0.48 1.70
N ALA A 83 -10.70 -0.85 0.42
CA ALA A 83 -9.67 -1.68 -0.21
C ALA A 83 -8.28 -1.02 -0.20
N ARG A 84 -8.21 0.31 -0.27
CA ARG A 84 -6.95 1.06 -0.16
C ARG A 84 -6.43 1.10 1.28
N VAL A 85 -7.31 1.27 2.26
CA VAL A 85 -6.97 1.16 3.69
C VAL A 85 -6.41 -0.24 4.00
N ASP A 86 -7.11 -1.30 3.59
CA ASP A 86 -6.67 -2.68 3.80
C ASP A 86 -5.29 -2.93 3.17
N ASN A 87 -5.03 -2.36 1.99
CA ASN A 87 -3.73 -2.49 1.32
C ASN A 87 -2.62 -1.74 2.07
N LEU A 88 -2.92 -0.56 2.59
CA LEU A 88 -2.00 0.20 3.43
C LEU A 88 -1.65 -0.55 4.72
N GLU A 89 -2.64 -1.18 5.37
CA GLU A 89 -2.43 -2.01 6.56
C GLU A 89 -1.55 -3.23 6.25
N ARG A 90 -1.80 -3.93 5.14
CA ARG A 90 -0.94 -5.04 4.70
C ARG A 90 0.50 -4.56 4.45
N GLN A 91 0.67 -3.43 3.79
CA GLN A 91 2.00 -2.88 3.53
C GLN A 91 2.71 -2.49 4.84
N ARG A 92 1.98 -1.97 5.83
CA ARG A 92 2.51 -1.70 7.18
C ARG A 92 2.99 -2.98 7.85
N CYS A 93 2.26 -4.09 7.74
CA CYS A 93 2.70 -5.39 8.26
C CYS A 93 4.01 -5.85 7.61
N VAL A 94 4.15 -5.70 6.29
CA VAL A 94 5.40 -6.04 5.57
C VAL A 94 6.57 -5.22 6.09
N CYS A 95 6.43 -3.90 6.23
CA CYS A 95 7.50 -3.06 6.76
C CYS A 95 7.86 -3.39 8.20
N ASN A 96 6.88 -3.68 9.06
CA ASN A 96 7.16 -4.10 10.44
C ASN A 96 7.91 -5.44 10.49
N ALA A 97 7.58 -6.38 9.61
CA ALA A 97 8.27 -7.66 9.53
C ALA A 97 9.73 -7.49 9.06
N LEU A 98 9.97 -6.63 8.07
CA LEU A 98 11.33 -6.32 7.58
C LEU A 98 12.17 -5.59 8.65
N LYS A 99 11.57 -4.65 9.40
CA LYS A 99 12.24 -3.99 10.54
C LYS A 99 12.66 -4.99 11.61
N LEU A 100 11.75 -5.89 11.99
CA LEU A 100 12.06 -6.95 12.95
C LEU A 100 13.17 -7.88 12.42
N ARG A 101 13.17 -8.19 11.12
CA ARG A 101 14.23 -9.01 10.51
C ARG A 101 15.59 -8.31 10.57
N LEU A 102 15.65 -6.99 10.31
CA LEU A 102 16.88 -6.22 10.46
C LEU A 102 17.39 -6.23 11.90
N GLU A 103 16.50 -6.03 12.89
CA GLU A 103 16.86 -6.10 14.32
C GLU A 103 17.46 -7.48 14.67
N GLN A 104 16.88 -8.57 14.18
CA GLN A 104 17.42 -9.92 14.38
C GLN A 104 18.79 -10.12 13.73
N LEU A 105 19.01 -9.57 12.53
CA LEU A 105 20.30 -9.66 11.85
C LEU A 105 21.37 -8.82 12.57
N ASP A 106 21.00 -7.64 13.09
CA ASP A 106 21.87 -6.81 13.93
C ASP A 106 22.24 -7.52 15.24
N GLU A 107 21.30 -8.22 15.87
CA GLU A 107 21.58 -9.06 17.06
C GLU A 107 22.55 -10.21 16.75
N LEU A 108 22.40 -10.88 15.61
CA LEU A 108 23.31 -11.95 15.18
C LEU A 108 24.73 -11.44 14.92
N LEU A 109 24.87 -10.26 14.31
CA LEU A 109 26.17 -9.62 14.12
C LEU A 109 26.81 -9.25 15.47
N GLY A 110 26.04 -8.72 16.41
CA GLY A 110 26.55 -8.44 17.77
C GLY A 110 27.02 -9.70 18.50
N GLN A 111 26.31 -10.83 18.34
CA GLN A 111 26.73 -12.12 18.89
C GLN A 111 28.03 -12.64 18.24
N ALA A 112 28.23 -12.38 16.95
CA ALA A 112 29.46 -12.75 16.26
C ALA A 112 30.67 -11.94 16.78
N ASP A 113 30.48 -10.64 17.03
CA ASP A 113 31.47 -9.78 17.68
C ASP A 113 31.83 -10.30 19.09
N ASP A 114 30.83 -10.67 19.91
CA ASP A 114 31.04 -11.23 21.25
C ASP A 114 31.85 -12.54 21.20
N VAL A 115 31.53 -13.43 20.25
CA VAL A 115 32.26 -14.70 20.05
C VAL A 115 33.70 -14.42 19.63
N ARG A 116 33.93 -13.43 18.77
CA ARG A 116 35.26 -13.03 18.34
C ARG A 116 36.08 -12.45 19.49
N GLU A 117 35.47 -11.66 20.36
CA GLU A 117 36.10 -11.13 21.58
C GLU A 117 36.46 -12.26 22.56
N LEU A 118 35.53 -13.21 22.79
CA LEU A 118 35.71 -14.37 23.67
C LEU A 118 36.79 -15.34 23.17
N LEU A 119 36.86 -15.56 21.86
CA LEU A 119 37.88 -16.40 21.25
C LEU A 119 39.28 -15.77 21.34
N GLY A 120 39.33 -14.46 21.59
CA GLY A 120 40.54 -13.71 21.85
C GLY A 120 41.46 -13.64 20.62
N VAL A 121 42.00 -12.47 20.36
CA VAL A 121 43.21 -12.36 19.56
C VAL A 121 44.40 -12.60 20.50
N PRO A 122 45.06 -13.76 20.55
CA PRO A 122 46.43 -13.79 21.02
C PRO A 122 47.28 -13.20 19.91
N GLU A 123 47.47 -11.88 19.96
CA GLU A 123 48.27 -11.10 19.01
C GLU A 123 49.77 -11.48 19.03
N MET A 124 50.16 -12.55 19.74
CA MET A 124 51.57 -12.89 19.96
C MET A 124 51.98 -14.35 19.73
N MET A 125 51.12 -15.30 19.36
CA MET A 125 51.62 -16.67 19.09
C MET A 125 50.93 -17.41 17.94
N MET A 126 51.75 -17.67 16.90
CA MET A 126 51.77 -18.87 16.04
C MET A 126 50.76 -18.98 14.89
N ASN A 127 51.20 -18.53 13.70
CA ASN A 127 51.18 -19.20 12.38
C ASN A 127 50.01 -20.06 11.85
N GLU A 128 48.85 -20.16 12.49
CA GLU A 128 47.66 -20.76 11.87
C GLU A 128 46.43 -19.85 12.06
N PRO A 129 45.74 -19.44 10.99
CA PRO A 129 44.45 -18.77 11.13
C PRO A 129 43.49 -19.77 11.80
N SER A 130 42.94 -19.41 12.95
CA SER A 130 41.93 -20.22 13.63
C SER A 130 40.79 -20.53 12.66
N LEU A 131 40.62 -21.80 12.31
CA LEU A 131 39.53 -22.24 11.41
C LEU A 131 38.16 -21.79 11.91
N VAL A 132 37.99 -21.68 13.23
CA VAL A 132 36.78 -21.18 13.86
C VAL A 132 36.55 -19.70 13.54
N LEU A 133 37.60 -18.87 13.54
CA LEU A 133 37.50 -17.46 13.17
C LEU A 133 37.21 -17.27 11.67
N SER A 134 37.72 -18.13 10.79
CA SER A 134 37.34 -18.07 9.37
C SER A 134 35.88 -18.45 9.15
N PHE A 135 35.36 -19.47 9.84
CA PHE A 135 33.94 -19.83 9.74
C PHE A 135 33.03 -18.72 10.30
N VAL A 136 33.42 -18.08 11.40
CA VAL A 136 32.69 -16.92 11.94
C VAL A 136 32.69 -15.77 10.94
N GLY A 137 33.83 -15.47 10.30
CA GLY A 137 33.93 -14.44 9.27
C GLY A 137 33.06 -14.70 8.02
N ASP A 138 33.01 -15.96 7.56
CA ASP A 138 32.14 -16.34 6.42
C ASP A 138 30.64 -16.17 6.79
N MET A 139 30.24 -16.57 8.01
CA MET A 139 28.88 -16.39 8.49
C MET A 139 28.51 -14.91 8.71
N GLU A 140 29.42 -14.09 9.23
CA GLU A 140 29.25 -12.64 9.34
C GLU A 140 29.02 -12.01 7.96
N GLN A 141 29.77 -12.45 6.94
CA GLN A 141 29.61 -11.97 5.58
C GLN A 141 28.23 -12.32 5.00
N ASP A 142 27.76 -13.54 5.22
CA ASP A 142 26.41 -13.96 4.80
C ASP A 142 25.31 -13.14 5.50
N VAL A 143 25.44 -12.92 6.81
CA VAL A 143 24.48 -12.13 7.60
C VAL A 143 24.51 -10.65 7.18
N MET A 144 25.69 -10.09 6.90
CA MET A 144 25.81 -8.72 6.38
C MET A 144 25.16 -8.57 5.01
N GLN A 145 25.30 -9.57 4.13
CA GLN A 145 24.64 -9.55 2.83
C GLN A 145 23.12 -9.62 2.98
N GLU A 146 22.60 -10.54 3.81
CA GLU A 146 21.16 -10.63 4.06
C GLU A 146 20.60 -9.35 4.68
N ARG A 147 21.36 -8.71 5.57
CA ARG A 147 21.01 -7.41 6.18
C ARG A 147 20.92 -6.32 5.12
N TRP A 148 21.87 -6.29 4.19
CA TRP A 148 21.86 -5.35 3.08
C TRP A 148 20.60 -5.53 2.22
N ASP A 149 20.33 -6.75 1.79
CA ASP A 149 19.17 -7.08 0.94
C ASP A 149 17.85 -6.73 1.66
N THR A 150 17.74 -7.08 2.95
CA THR A 150 16.56 -6.75 3.78
C THR A 150 16.39 -5.24 3.93
N SER A 151 17.49 -4.48 3.99
CA SER A 151 17.45 -3.01 4.05
C SER A 151 16.97 -2.39 2.74
N GLU A 152 17.36 -2.94 1.58
CA GLU A 152 16.86 -2.50 0.28
C GLU A 152 15.36 -2.78 0.14
N ASP A 153 14.93 -3.98 0.54
CA ASP A 153 13.51 -4.36 0.57
C ASP A 153 12.69 -3.46 1.49
N LEU A 154 13.25 -3.07 2.65
CA LEU A 154 12.58 -2.16 3.57
C LEU A 154 12.38 -0.78 2.94
N LEU A 155 13.41 -0.22 2.29
CA LEU A 155 13.31 1.07 1.62
C LEU A 155 12.24 1.06 0.52
N ALA A 156 12.22 0.02 -0.32
CA ALA A 156 11.20 -0.15 -1.35
C ALA A 156 9.79 -0.29 -0.75
N ALA A 157 9.67 -1.02 0.37
CA ALA A 157 8.41 -1.21 1.07
C ALA A 157 7.90 0.09 1.72
N GLU A 158 8.80 0.92 2.26
CA GLU A 158 8.49 2.24 2.84
C GLU A 158 8.07 3.24 1.76
N GLU A 159 8.75 3.28 0.61
CA GLU A 159 8.34 4.11 -0.54
C GLU A 159 6.92 3.76 -1.00
N LYS A 160 6.62 2.46 -1.12
CA LYS A 160 5.27 2.00 -1.47
C LYS A 160 4.24 2.38 -0.40
N MET A 161 4.60 2.33 0.88
CA MET A 161 3.72 2.76 1.96
C MET A 161 3.43 4.25 1.89
N ALA A 162 4.45 5.08 1.67
CA ALA A 162 4.29 6.53 1.53
C ALA A 162 3.41 6.88 0.32
N ALA A 163 3.59 6.21 -0.82
CA ALA A 163 2.74 6.39 -1.99
C ALA A 163 1.28 6.05 -1.71
N LEU A 164 1.00 4.96 -0.99
CA LEU A 164 -0.36 4.57 -0.58
C LEU A 164 -0.97 5.55 0.41
N GLN A 165 -0.19 6.09 1.36
CA GLN A 165 -0.66 7.12 2.30
C GLN A 165 -1.09 8.38 1.57
N VAL A 166 -0.26 8.88 0.64
CA VAL A 166 -0.60 10.05 -0.18
C VAL A 166 -1.84 9.80 -1.03
N GLU A 167 -1.98 8.61 -1.63
CA GLU A 167 -3.20 8.24 -2.36
C GLU A 167 -4.43 8.27 -1.44
N LEU A 168 -4.33 7.69 -0.24
CA LEU A 168 -5.43 7.62 0.71
C LEU A 168 -5.84 9.00 1.23
N GLU A 169 -4.88 9.84 1.60
CA GLU A 169 -5.14 11.23 2.03
C GLU A 169 -5.85 12.03 0.94
N TRP A 170 -5.38 11.90 -0.31
CA TRP A 170 -6.00 12.54 -1.47
C TRP A 170 -7.43 12.05 -1.72
N LEU A 171 -7.71 10.77 -1.48
CA LEU A 171 -9.04 10.17 -1.59
C LEU A 171 -9.95 10.66 -0.47
N MET A 172 -9.53 10.59 0.79
CA MET A 172 -10.35 11.01 1.93
C MET A 172 -10.68 12.50 1.89
N ALA A 173 -9.79 13.35 1.40
CA ALA A 173 -10.06 14.78 1.22
C ALA A 173 -11.19 15.08 0.21
N ARG A 174 -11.49 14.13 -0.70
CA ARG A 174 -12.53 14.27 -1.74
C ARG A 174 -13.82 13.54 -1.43
N VAL A 175 -13.84 12.66 -0.44
CA VAL A 175 -15.05 11.96 -0.02
C VAL A 175 -15.91 12.91 0.81
N PRO A 176 -17.20 13.09 0.49
CA PRO A 176 -18.11 13.88 1.33
C PRO A 176 -18.09 13.36 2.77
N SER A 177 -17.97 14.26 3.75
CA SER A 177 -17.95 13.90 5.18
C SER A 177 -19.19 13.13 5.65
N SER A 178 -20.31 13.28 4.94
CA SER A 178 -21.53 12.48 5.15
C SER A 178 -21.38 11.00 4.83
N TRP A 179 -20.36 10.62 4.05
CA TRP A 179 -20.02 9.23 3.73
C TRP A 179 -18.95 8.67 4.68
N CYS A 180 -18.31 9.53 5.49
CA CYS A 180 -17.32 9.15 6.50
C CYS A 180 -17.92 8.53 7.77
N GLY A 181 -19.25 8.44 7.89
CA GLY A 181 -19.93 7.82 9.05
C GLY A 181 -19.54 6.36 9.29
N ALA A 182 -19.05 5.66 8.24
CA ALA A 182 -18.47 4.32 8.36
C ALA A 182 -16.93 4.32 8.42
N ALA A 183 -16.27 5.37 7.92
CA ALA A 183 -14.80 5.50 7.91
C ALA A 183 -14.24 5.90 9.28
N ALA A 184 -15.02 6.58 10.13
CA ALA A 184 -14.60 6.94 11.49
C ALA A 184 -14.36 5.71 12.40
N ALA A 185 -14.90 4.54 12.05
CA ALA A 185 -14.63 3.28 12.74
C ALA A 185 -13.37 2.55 12.24
N ALA A 186 -12.82 2.96 11.10
CA ALA A 186 -11.66 2.37 10.43
C ALA A 186 -10.50 3.37 10.28
N ALA A 187 -10.54 4.49 11.01
CA ALA A 187 -9.45 5.46 11.02
C ALA A 187 -8.19 4.76 11.58
N PRO A 188 -7.10 4.64 10.80
CA PRO A 188 -5.86 4.07 11.32
C PRO A 188 -5.39 4.94 12.47
N ALA A 189 -5.06 4.30 13.60
CA ALA A 189 -4.47 4.99 14.74
C ALA A 189 -3.32 5.88 14.24
N PRO A 190 -3.25 7.15 14.68
CA PRO A 190 -2.19 8.05 14.27
C PRO A 190 -0.86 7.35 14.52
N VAL A 191 0.06 7.45 13.56
CA VAL A 191 1.45 7.06 13.76
C VAL A 191 2.03 8.07 14.75
N THR A 192 1.74 7.86 16.04
CA THR A 192 2.57 8.42 17.09
C THR A 192 3.92 7.77 16.90
N ALA A 193 4.87 8.56 16.42
CA ALA A 193 6.28 8.27 16.53
C ALA A 193 6.52 7.69 17.93
N VAL A 194 6.83 6.40 18.01
CA VAL A 194 7.34 5.80 19.23
C VAL A 194 8.78 6.31 19.34
N SER A 195 8.88 7.53 19.85
CA SER A 195 10.06 8.03 20.53
C SER A 195 10.21 7.20 21.81
N SER A 196 11.30 6.45 21.88
CA SER A 196 12.06 6.09 23.09
C SER A 196 11.26 5.87 24.38
N GLY A 197 11.15 4.61 24.80
CA GLY A 197 10.58 4.30 26.11
C GLY A 197 10.70 2.84 26.49
N CYS A 198 11.93 2.41 26.77
CA CYS A 198 12.21 1.21 27.57
C CYS A 198 11.39 1.26 28.87
N ILE A 199 10.47 0.31 29.07
CA ILE A 199 10.02 -0.09 30.41
C ILE A 199 10.04 -1.62 30.45
N ILE A 200 11.09 -2.11 31.11
CA ILE A 200 11.24 -3.47 31.62
C ILE A 200 10.08 -3.75 32.59
N ALA A 201 9.50 -4.94 32.49
CA ALA A 201 8.74 -5.57 33.57
C ALA A 201 9.52 -6.79 34.07
#